data_AF-A0A359BA85-F1
#
_entry.id   AF-A0A359BA85-F1
#
_cell.length_a   1.000
_cell.length_b   1.000
_cell.length_c   1.000
_cell.angle_alpha   90.00
_cell.angle_beta   90.00
_cell.angle_gamma   90.00
#
_symmetry.space_group_name_H-M   'P 1'
#
loop_
_entity.id
_entity.type
_entity.pdbx_description
1 polymer ?
#
loop_
_entity_poly.entity_id
_entity_poly.type
_entity_poly.pdbx_seq_one_letter_code
_entity_poly.pdbx_strand_id
1 'polypeptide(L)'
;MKQLLNLSFVEYTNQTYLVGEYDLPYATCPNLICIDYFALFSETYNYQKTNNTCVCFYQYDNEFDGINGLFNAIYYREEKLLEKYKNRLKNVKYVVAPDYSRCGDIPRIENIYRLFKSRIVSNWLLLECNIVVIPNITYANENYFDVMLSGMEDTEIVAISTKGSIKEPKEKELLLKAIKYTTDNLHQLKKFFVYSVCSSDDTIHKLFEYPSSKGIEIVVPSNTLKERNVASRKARQNGQDKK
;
A
#
# COMPACT_ATOMS: atom_id res chain seq x y z
N MET A 1 -27.56 18.45 2.87
CA MET A 1 -28.09 17.12 2.50
C MET A 1 -27.03 16.03 2.64
N LYS A 2 -25.89 16.05 1.93
CA LYS A 2 -24.84 15.00 2.02
C LYS A 2 -24.35 14.71 3.44
N GLN A 3 -24.03 15.75 4.22
CA GLN A 3 -23.57 15.58 5.61
C GLN A 3 -24.65 14.99 6.54
N LEU A 4 -25.92 15.34 6.33
CA LEU A 4 -27.04 14.78 7.09
C LEU A 4 -27.28 13.29 6.78
N LEU A 5 -26.72 12.79 5.67
CA LEU A 5 -26.80 11.40 5.23
C LEU A 5 -25.50 10.63 5.49
N ASN A 6 -24.49 11.24 6.12
CA ASN A 6 -23.13 10.68 6.28
C ASN A 6 -22.46 10.32 4.95
N LEU A 7 -22.71 11.12 3.91
CA LEU A 7 -22.16 10.93 2.56
C LEU A 7 -21.08 11.97 2.25
N SER A 8 -20.28 12.37 3.24
CA SER A 8 -19.23 13.39 3.06
C SER A 8 -18.16 12.93 2.07
N PHE A 9 -17.89 11.62 2.01
CA PHE A 9 -16.93 11.04 1.06
C PHE A 9 -17.30 11.28 -0.42
N VAL A 10 -18.57 11.57 -0.72
CA VAL A 10 -19.06 11.82 -2.09
C VAL A 10 -18.41 13.07 -2.70
N GLU A 11 -17.92 13.99 -1.87
CA GLU A 11 -17.12 15.13 -2.33
C GLU A 11 -15.86 14.70 -3.10
N TYR A 12 -15.23 13.60 -2.68
CA TYR A 12 -14.02 13.08 -3.30
C TYR A 12 -14.34 12.13 -4.44
N THR A 13 -15.38 11.30 -4.33
CA THR A 13 -15.76 10.39 -5.42
C THR A 13 -16.31 11.14 -6.63
N ASN A 14 -16.95 12.31 -6.43
CA ASN A 14 -17.43 13.15 -7.54
C ASN A 14 -16.30 13.86 -8.30
N GLN A 15 -15.08 13.88 -7.77
CA GLN A 15 -13.90 14.45 -8.43
C GLN A 15 -13.09 13.40 -9.19
N THR A 16 -13.51 12.15 -9.12
CA THR A 16 -12.98 11.03 -9.91
C THR A 16 -14.15 10.32 -10.59
N TYR A 17 -13.88 9.18 -11.20
CA TYR A 17 -14.90 8.27 -11.70
C TYR A 17 -14.81 6.92 -10.98
N LEU A 18 -15.90 6.15 -11.08
CA LEU A 18 -16.03 4.84 -10.47
C LEU A 18 -15.78 3.77 -11.54
N VAL A 19 -15.15 2.67 -11.14
CA VAL A 19 -14.74 1.60 -12.06
C VAL A 19 -15.04 0.23 -11.47
N GLY A 20 -15.32 -0.72 -12.35
CA GLY A 20 -15.54 -2.12 -12.03
C GLY A 20 -16.93 -2.40 -11.46
N GLU A 21 -17.18 -3.67 -11.16
CA GLU A 21 -18.49 -4.18 -10.68
C GLU A 21 -18.98 -3.49 -9.39
N TYR A 22 -18.05 -3.05 -8.54
CA TYR A 22 -18.35 -2.51 -7.21
C TYR A 22 -18.30 -0.98 -7.15
N ASP A 23 -18.21 -0.31 -8.31
CA ASP A 23 -18.12 1.15 -8.42
C ASP A 23 -17.03 1.72 -7.48
N LEU A 24 -15.85 1.11 -7.49
CA LEU A 24 -14.74 1.57 -6.66
C LEU A 24 -14.13 2.83 -7.29
N PRO A 25 -13.73 3.83 -6.48
CA PRO A 25 -13.07 5.01 -7.01
C PRO A 25 -11.79 4.65 -7.76
N TYR A 26 -11.64 5.21 -8.96
CA TYR A 26 -10.46 5.04 -9.80
C TYR A 26 -9.20 5.52 -9.09
N ALA A 27 -8.13 4.73 -9.17
CA ALA A 27 -6.83 4.96 -8.57
C ALA A 27 -5.72 4.55 -9.55
N THR A 28 -4.86 5.50 -9.90
CA THR A 28 -3.74 5.28 -10.81
C THR A 28 -2.48 5.98 -10.30
N CYS A 29 -1.32 5.43 -10.63
CA CYS A 29 -0.04 6.07 -10.43
C CYS A 29 0.82 5.90 -11.70
N PRO A 30 1.18 7.00 -12.38
CA PRO A 30 2.02 6.95 -13.58
C PRO A 30 3.47 6.62 -13.20
N ASN A 31 4.23 6.05 -14.15
CA ASN A 31 5.61 5.62 -13.96
C ASN A 31 6.63 6.77 -13.99
N LEU A 32 6.41 7.76 -13.13
CA LEU A 32 7.22 8.98 -13.01
C LEU A 32 7.85 9.16 -11.63
N ILE A 33 7.57 8.23 -10.71
CA ILE A 33 8.05 8.31 -9.33
C ILE A 33 9.22 7.35 -9.06
N CYS A 34 10.09 7.79 -8.16
CA CYS A 34 11.20 7.03 -7.63
C CYS A 34 11.10 7.04 -6.10
N ILE A 35 11.05 5.86 -5.49
CA ILE A 35 11.00 5.68 -4.03
C ILE A 35 12.25 4.88 -3.62
N ASP A 36 12.97 5.39 -2.63
CA ASP A 36 14.17 4.73 -2.08
C ASP A 36 14.03 4.35 -0.59
N TYR A 37 12.99 4.88 0.08
CA TYR A 37 12.71 4.58 1.48
C TYR A 37 11.20 4.48 1.76
N PHE A 38 10.79 3.45 2.51
CA PHE A 38 9.46 3.34 3.09
C PHE A 38 9.48 3.71 4.57
N ALA A 39 8.78 4.78 4.93
CA ALA A 39 8.46 5.11 6.32
C ALA A 39 7.12 4.47 6.68
N LEU A 40 7.04 3.77 7.81
CA LEU A 40 5.74 3.33 8.32
C LEU A 40 4.91 4.56 8.73
N PHE A 41 3.59 4.49 8.59
CA PHE A 41 2.73 5.61 8.96
C PHE A 41 2.93 6.02 10.43
N SER A 42 3.23 5.10 11.36
CA SER A 42 3.57 5.42 12.76
C SER A 42 4.93 6.13 12.95
N GLU A 43 5.86 5.98 12.01
CA GLU A 43 7.23 6.51 12.07
C GLU A 43 7.33 7.92 11.47
N THR A 44 6.63 8.90 12.06
CA THR A 44 6.58 10.28 11.54
C THR A 44 7.96 10.93 11.40
N TYR A 45 8.91 10.56 12.26
CA TYR A 45 10.30 11.04 12.21
C TYR A 45 11.05 10.60 10.93
N ASN A 46 10.56 9.58 10.22
CA ASN A 46 11.14 9.07 8.98
C ASN A 46 10.47 9.62 7.72
N TYR A 47 9.40 10.43 7.80
CA TYR A 47 8.65 10.90 6.62
C TYR A 47 9.50 11.70 5.63
N GLN A 48 10.64 12.24 6.08
CA GLN A 48 11.60 12.99 5.27
C GLN A 48 12.99 12.37 5.36
N LYS A 49 13.08 11.04 5.59
CA LYS A 49 14.35 10.32 5.68
C LYS A 49 15.21 10.53 4.43
N THR A 50 14.56 10.57 3.26
CA THR A 50 15.14 10.92 1.96
C THR A 50 14.18 11.85 1.21
N ASN A 51 14.63 12.41 0.09
CA ASN A 51 13.76 13.20 -0.80
C ASN A 51 12.66 12.38 -1.48
N ASN A 52 12.83 11.06 -1.48
CA ASN A 52 12.02 10.05 -2.15
C ASN A 52 11.38 9.07 -1.14
N THR A 53 11.23 9.51 0.11
CA THR A 53 10.51 8.72 1.12
C THR A 53 9.04 8.61 0.74
N CYS A 54 8.53 7.37 0.77
CA CYS A 54 7.11 7.06 0.68
C CYS A 54 6.59 6.61 2.05
N VAL A 55 5.44 7.14 2.47
CA VAL A 55 4.74 6.68 3.68
C VAL A 55 3.89 5.46 3.32
N CYS A 56 3.95 4.40 4.12
CA CYS A 56 3.19 3.17 3.89
C CYS A 56 2.47 2.70 5.16
N PHE A 57 1.49 1.82 4.98
CA PHE A 57 0.60 1.34 6.04
C PHE A 57 0.82 -0.13 6.39
N TYR A 58 2.01 -0.69 6.10
CA TYR A 58 2.36 -2.10 6.37
C TYR A 58 2.69 -2.39 7.85
N GLN A 59 1.74 -2.00 8.70
CA GLN A 59 1.73 -2.07 10.16
C GLN A 59 0.32 -2.46 10.62
N TYR A 60 0.10 -2.56 11.93
CA TYR A 60 -1.24 -2.92 12.44
C TYR A 60 -2.27 -1.82 12.15
N ASP A 61 -3.49 -2.24 11.79
CA ASP A 61 -4.60 -1.34 11.42
C ASP A 61 -4.88 -0.29 12.48
N ASN A 62 -4.80 -0.63 13.77
CA ASN A 62 -5.12 0.26 14.89
C ASN A 62 -4.23 1.53 14.97
N GLU A 63 -3.12 1.58 14.23
CA GLU A 63 -2.25 2.74 14.12
C GLU A 63 -2.84 3.88 13.25
N PHE A 64 -3.80 3.58 12.37
CA PHE A 64 -4.40 4.56 11.44
C PHE A 64 -5.90 4.37 11.21
N ASP A 65 -6.44 3.20 11.57
CA ASP A 65 -7.85 2.84 11.53
C ASP A 65 -8.40 2.69 12.95
N GLY A 66 -9.62 3.14 13.18
CA GLY A 66 -10.25 3.24 14.50
C GLY A 66 -11.22 4.40 14.56
N ILE A 67 -11.81 4.67 15.73
CA ILE A 67 -12.84 5.73 15.89
C ILE A 67 -12.33 7.08 15.37
N ASN A 68 -11.08 7.42 15.69
CA ASN A 68 -10.43 8.66 15.24
C ASN A 68 -9.56 8.47 13.98
N GLY A 69 -9.71 7.33 13.29
CA GLY A 69 -8.95 6.98 12.09
C GLY A 69 -9.32 7.85 10.90
N LEU A 70 -8.43 7.91 9.91
CA LEU A 70 -8.54 8.84 8.78
C LEU A 70 -9.82 8.61 7.96
N PHE A 71 -10.21 7.36 7.72
CA PHE A 71 -11.47 7.06 7.01
C PHE A 71 -12.68 7.63 7.76
N ASN A 72 -12.77 7.44 9.07
CA ASN A 72 -13.89 7.94 9.86
C ASN A 72 -13.89 9.47 9.91
N ALA A 73 -12.71 10.10 10.01
CA ALA A 73 -12.59 11.55 9.94
C ALA A 73 -13.13 12.11 8.61
N ILE A 74 -12.87 11.43 7.50
CA ILE A 74 -13.40 11.78 6.17
C ILE A 74 -14.91 11.54 6.11
N TYR A 75 -15.35 10.35 6.52
CA TYR A 75 -16.74 9.89 6.43
C TYR A 75 -17.69 10.81 7.22
N TYR A 76 -17.32 11.16 8.45
CA TYR A 76 -18.10 12.02 9.34
C TYR A 76 -17.76 13.51 9.22
N ARG A 77 -16.79 13.88 8.37
CA ARG A 77 -16.31 15.26 8.19
C ARG A 77 -15.86 15.89 9.52
N GLU A 78 -15.01 15.18 10.25
CA GLU A 78 -14.43 15.65 11.51
C GLU A 78 -13.26 16.60 11.25
N GLU A 79 -13.57 17.88 10.99
CA GLU A 79 -12.63 18.92 10.56
C GLU A 79 -11.35 19.00 11.43
N LYS A 80 -11.49 18.88 12.76
CA LYS A 80 -10.34 18.90 13.68
C LYS A 80 -9.39 17.71 13.47
N LEU A 81 -9.94 16.53 13.20
CA LEU A 81 -9.14 15.33 12.92
C LEU A 81 -8.50 15.43 11.54
N LEU A 82 -9.25 15.91 10.53
CA LEU A 82 -8.73 16.13 9.18
C LEU A 82 -7.55 17.11 9.19
N GLU A 83 -7.66 18.23 9.91
CA GLU A 83 -6.57 19.21 10.05
C GLU A 83 -5.35 18.61 10.77
N LYS A 84 -5.56 17.75 11.78
CA LYS A 84 -4.47 17.01 12.43
C LYS A 84 -3.75 16.08 11.44
N TYR A 85 -4.48 15.39 10.56
CA TYR A 85 -3.88 14.54 9.53
C TYR A 85 -3.16 15.35 8.46
N LYS A 86 -3.73 16.48 8.00
CA LYS A 86 -3.05 17.42 7.08
C LYS A 86 -1.72 17.90 7.66
N ASN A 87 -1.70 18.29 8.93
CA ASN A 87 -0.48 18.71 9.61
C ASN A 87 0.54 17.56 9.78
N ARG A 88 0.09 16.35 10.10
CA ARG A 88 0.96 15.16 10.21
C ARG A 88 1.63 14.81 8.88
N LEU A 89 0.88 14.91 7.79
CA LEU A 89 1.31 14.56 6.44
C LEU A 89 1.96 15.74 5.70
N LYS A 90 2.21 16.85 6.40
CA LYS A 90 2.86 18.01 5.82
C LYS A 90 4.22 17.61 5.23
N ASN A 91 4.45 18.00 3.98
CA ASN A 91 5.65 17.70 3.17
C ASN A 91 5.82 16.23 2.77
N VAL A 92 4.85 15.35 3.04
CA VAL A 92 4.85 14.00 2.45
C VAL A 92 4.55 14.12 0.95
N LYS A 93 5.37 13.50 0.10
CA LYS A 93 5.17 13.53 -1.36
C LYS A 93 4.46 12.29 -1.88
N TYR A 94 4.77 11.14 -1.28
CA TYR A 94 4.33 9.83 -1.76
C TYR A 94 3.73 9.04 -0.61
N VAL A 95 2.60 8.39 -0.89
CA VAL A 95 1.96 7.48 0.04
C VAL A 95 1.56 6.20 -0.70
N VAL A 96 1.75 5.03 -0.10
CA VAL A 96 1.07 3.80 -0.54
C VAL A 96 -0.36 3.83 -0.05
N ALA A 97 -1.34 3.51 -0.91
CA ALA A 97 -2.75 3.45 -0.55
C ALA A 97 -2.96 2.65 0.76
N PRO A 98 -3.74 3.18 1.73
CA PRO A 98 -3.84 2.56 3.06
C PRO A 98 -4.32 1.12 3.01
N ASP A 99 -3.65 0.26 3.78
CA ASP A 99 -3.94 -1.16 3.87
C ASP A 99 -4.84 -1.45 5.08
N TYR A 100 -6.16 -1.33 4.93
CA TYR A 100 -7.13 -1.70 5.98
C TYR A 100 -7.24 -3.22 6.22
N SER A 101 -6.17 -3.99 5.99
CA SER A 101 -6.01 -5.46 6.10
C SER A 101 -7.16 -6.30 5.53
N ARG A 102 -6.88 -7.23 4.60
CA ARG A 102 -7.90 -8.22 4.18
C ARG A 102 -7.77 -9.49 4.99
N CYS A 103 -8.90 -10.15 5.26
CA CYS A 103 -8.92 -11.38 6.05
C CYS A 103 -9.69 -12.48 5.29
N GLY A 104 -9.13 -13.69 5.24
CA GLY A 104 -9.75 -14.83 4.57
C GLY A 104 -11.04 -15.30 5.25
N ASP A 105 -11.15 -15.11 6.56
CA ASP A 105 -12.21 -15.66 7.40
C ASP A 105 -13.38 -14.70 7.63
N ILE A 106 -13.38 -13.52 6.98
CA ILE A 106 -14.48 -12.55 7.07
C ILE A 106 -15.33 -12.54 5.79
N PRO A 107 -16.60 -12.09 5.87
CA PRO A 107 -17.47 -12.00 4.70
C PRO A 107 -16.87 -11.17 3.55
N ARG A 108 -17.18 -11.56 2.31
CA ARG A 108 -16.70 -10.88 1.10
C ARG A 108 -17.01 -9.39 1.08
N ILE A 109 -18.21 -9.03 1.53
CA ILE A 109 -18.66 -7.63 1.61
C ILE A 109 -17.74 -6.77 2.50
N GLU A 110 -17.21 -7.32 3.59
CA GLU A 110 -16.29 -6.60 4.48
C GLU A 110 -14.95 -6.33 3.81
N ASN A 111 -14.41 -7.32 3.09
CA ASN A 111 -13.17 -7.13 2.34
C ASN A 111 -13.32 -6.10 1.20
N ILE A 112 -14.47 -6.09 0.51
CA ILE A 112 -14.80 -5.07 -0.51
C ILE A 112 -14.94 -3.70 0.15
N TYR A 113 -15.64 -3.61 1.29
CA TYR A 113 -15.78 -2.35 2.02
C TYR A 113 -14.44 -1.79 2.49
N ARG A 114 -13.49 -2.65 2.88
CA ARG A 114 -12.12 -2.23 3.21
C ARG A 114 -11.34 -1.74 1.99
N LEU A 115 -11.60 -2.27 0.78
CA LEU A 115 -11.05 -1.71 -0.46
C LEU A 115 -11.64 -0.31 -0.72
N PHE A 116 -12.95 -0.18 -0.57
CA PHE A 116 -13.63 1.12 -0.64
C PHE A 116 -13.03 2.14 0.34
N LYS A 117 -12.83 1.78 1.62
CA LYS A 117 -12.14 2.64 2.61
C LYS A 117 -10.79 3.12 2.10
N SER A 118 -9.97 2.20 1.59
CA SER A 118 -8.65 2.50 1.03
C SER A 118 -8.73 3.53 -0.10
N ARG A 119 -9.68 3.37 -1.03
CA ARG A 119 -9.88 4.27 -2.17
C ARG A 119 -10.36 5.66 -1.74
N ILE A 120 -11.31 5.74 -0.81
CA ILE A 120 -11.78 7.02 -0.27
C ILE A 120 -10.63 7.79 0.39
N VAL A 121 -9.83 7.12 1.22
CA VAL A 121 -8.68 7.76 1.85
C VAL A 121 -7.61 8.14 0.83
N SER A 122 -7.41 7.33 -0.21
CA SER A 122 -6.48 7.65 -1.30
C SER A 122 -6.90 8.93 -2.04
N ASN A 123 -8.18 9.09 -2.37
CA ASN A 123 -8.67 10.31 -3.00
C ASN A 123 -8.52 11.53 -2.09
N TRP A 124 -8.80 11.39 -0.79
CA TRP A 124 -8.57 12.47 0.17
C TRP A 124 -7.09 12.87 0.22
N LEU A 125 -6.17 11.92 0.31
CA LEU A 125 -4.72 12.20 0.32
C LEU A 125 -4.27 12.93 -0.96
N LEU A 126 -4.79 12.52 -2.11
CA LEU A 126 -4.51 13.16 -3.38
C LEU A 126 -5.07 14.59 -3.45
N LEU A 127 -6.38 14.74 -3.20
CA LEU A 127 -7.10 16.00 -3.44
C LEU A 127 -6.84 17.05 -2.34
N GLU A 128 -6.76 16.63 -1.08
CA GLU A 128 -6.67 17.53 0.08
C GLU A 128 -5.25 17.74 0.58
N CYS A 129 -4.34 16.79 0.32
CA CYS A 129 -2.95 16.90 0.74
C CYS A 129 -1.97 17.03 -0.43
N ASN A 130 -2.44 16.95 -1.68
CA ASN A 130 -1.59 16.99 -2.88
C ASN A 130 -0.47 15.93 -2.85
N ILE A 131 -0.82 14.73 -2.37
CA ILE A 131 0.11 13.60 -2.23
C ILE A 131 -0.11 12.62 -3.37
N VAL A 132 0.97 12.17 -4.02
CA VAL A 132 0.87 11.09 -5.01
C VAL A 132 0.63 9.77 -4.28
N VAL A 133 -0.49 9.12 -4.59
CA VAL A 133 -0.87 7.85 -3.97
C VAL A 133 -0.56 6.69 -4.90
N ILE A 134 0.26 5.75 -4.43
CA ILE A 134 0.61 4.52 -5.13
C ILE A 134 -0.45 3.46 -4.78
N PRO A 135 -1.18 2.90 -5.76
CA PRO A 135 -2.13 1.85 -5.48
C PRO A 135 -1.46 0.63 -4.83
N ASN A 136 -2.15 0.05 -3.83
CA ASN A 136 -1.62 -1.05 -3.03
C ASN A 136 -2.32 -2.36 -3.39
N ILE A 137 -1.52 -3.38 -3.66
CA ILE A 137 -1.99 -4.75 -3.88
C ILE A 137 -2.26 -5.41 -2.54
N THR A 138 -3.54 -5.65 -2.25
CA THR A 138 -4.00 -6.31 -1.03
C THR A 138 -4.97 -7.43 -1.39
N TYR A 139 -4.87 -8.56 -0.70
CA TYR A 139 -5.66 -9.75 -0.99
C TYR A 139 -5.86 -10.56 0.31
N ALA A 140 -6.96 -11.31 0.39
CA ALA A 140 -7.25 -12.22 1.50
C ALA A 140 -7.04 -13.68 1.11
N ASN A 141 -7.55 -14.06 -0.07
CA ASN A 141 -7.41 -15.37 -0.69
C ASN A 141 -7.74 -15.25 -2.19
N GLU A 142 -7.62 -16.35 -2.92
CA GLU A 142 -7.79 -16.39 -4.39
C GLU A 142 -9.20 -15.97 -4.85
N ASN A 143 -10.24 -16.18 -4.03
CA ASN A 143 -11.60 -15.77 -4.38
C ASN A 143 -11.76 -14.25 -4.43
N TYR A 144 -10.76 -13.47 -4.00
CA TYR A 144 -10.77 -12.01 -4.05
C TYR A 144 -9.93 -11.43 -5.20
N PHE A 145 -9.31 -12.26 -6.03
CA PHE A 145 -8.43 -11.77 -7.09
C PHE A 145 -9.20 -10.97 -8.14
N ASP A 146 -10.44 -11.34 -8.41
CA ASP A 146 -11.35 -10.61 -9.28
C ASP A 146 -11.55 -9.15 -8.85
N VAL A 147 -11.59 -8.89 -7.53
CA VAL A 147 -11.82 -7.54 -6.97
C VAL A 147 -10.57 -6.82 -6.50
N MET A 148 -9.45 -7.52 -6.28
CA MET A 148 -8.25 -6.91 -5.73
C MET A 148 -7.70 -5.79 -6.61
N LEU A 149 -7.93 -5.90 -7.94
CA LEU A 149 -7.44 -4.96 -8.95
C LEU A 149 -8.45 -3.89 -9.34
N SER A 150 -9.70 -3.98 -8.87
CA SER A 150 -10.76 -3.07 -9.27
C SER A 150 -10.41 -1.61 -8.95
N GLY A 151 -10.61 -0.75 -9.95
CA GLY A 151 -10.28 0.66 -9.92
C GLY A 151 -8.79 0.96 -10.09
N MET A 152 -7.95 0.00 -10.50
CA MET A 152 -6.51 0.19 -10.76
C MET A 152 -6.10 -0.22 -12.17
N GLU A 153 -7.05 -0.36 -13.09
CA GLU A 153 -6.90 -1.00 -14.40
C GLU A 153 -5.80 -0.35 -15.26
N ASP A 154 -5.68 0.98 -15.16
CA ASP A 154 -4.74 1.80 -15.94
C ASP A 154 -3.51 2.25 -15.15
N THR A 155 -3.23 1.65 -13.98
CA THR A 155 -2.05 2.01 -13.20
C THR A 155 -0.76 1.44 -13.82
N GLU A 156 0.31 2.25 -13.82
CA GLU A 156 1.63 1.80 -14.26
C GLU A 156 2.51 1.36 -13.09
N ILE A 157 2.16 1.77 -11.86
CA ILE A 157 2.88 1.44 -10.63
C ILE A 157 1.90 0.87 -9.61
N VAL A 158 2.35 -0.19 -8.92
CA VAL A 158 1.70 -0.66 -7.69
C VAL A 158 2.72 -0.91 -6.59
N ALA A 159 2.26 -0.87 -5.34
CA ALA A 159 3.02 -1.31 -4.19
C ALA A 159 2.48 -2.63 -3.64
N ILE A 160 3.34 -3.42 -3.02
CA ILE A 160 2.96 -4.67 -2.34
C ILE A 160 3.89 -4.93 -1.17
N SER A 161 3.38 -5.51 -0.08
CA SER A 161 4.19 -5.99 1.03
C SER A 161 4.41 -7.49 0.95
N THR A 162 5.63 -7.93 1.23
CA THR A 162 5.97 -9.35 1.42
C THR A 162 6.20 -9.70 2.89
N LYS A 163 6.01 -8.73 3.80
CA LYS A 163 6.18 -8.94 5.24
C LYS A 163 5.09 -9.89 5.74
N GLY A 164 5.50 -10.95 6.42
CA GLY A 164 4.60 -11.98 6.96
C GLY A 164 4.42 -13.17 6.02
N SER A 165 4.37 -12.95 4.70
CA SER A 165 4.00 -14.01 3.75
C SER A 165 5.13 -14.94 3.30
N ILE A 166 6.39 -14.54 3.42
CA ILE A 166 7.52 -15.34 2.87
C ILE A 166 7.78 -16.62 3.68
N LYS A 167 7.48 -16.62 4.98
CA LYS A 167 7.88 -17.70 5.90
C LYS A 167 6.94 -18.89 5.91
N GLU A 168 5.64 -18.63 5.75
CA GLU A 168 4.61 -19.67 5.78
C GLU A 168 4.33 -20.13 4.33
N PRO A 169 4.38 -21.44 4.04
CA PRO A 169 4.29 -21.91 2.65
C PRO A 169 3.00 -21.55 1.92
N LYS A 170 1.84 -21.58 2.58
CA LYS A 170 0.54 -21.26 1.98
C LYS A 170 0.41 -19.77 1.68
N GLU A 171 0.84 -18.90 2.60
CA GLU A 171 0.92 -17.46 2.44
C GLU A 171 1.88 -17.08 1.32
N LYS A 172 3.00 -17.80 1.21
CA LYS A 172 3.96 -17.61 0.11
C LYS A 172 3.35 -18.03 -1.23
N GLU A 173 2.65 -19.15 -1.28
CA GLU A 173 1.94 -19.59 -2.48
C GLU A 173 0.88 -18.56 -2.90
N LEU A 174 0.08 -18.08 -1.95
CA LEU A 174 -0.94 -17.07 -2.19
C LEU A 174 -0.32 -15.75 -2.68
N LEU A 175 0.81 -15.32 -2.10
CA LEU A 175 1.59 -14.17 -2.58
C LEU A 175 2.03 -14.35 -4.04
N LEU A 176 2.58 -15.50 -4.40
CA LEU A 176 3.00 -15.79 -5.78
C LEU A 176 1.82 -15.73 -6.75
N LYS A 177 0.67 -16.28 -6.36
CA LYS A 177 -0.55 -16.23 -7.15
C LYS A 177 -1.06 -14.80 -7.31
N ALA A 178 -1.03 -13.98 -6.25
CA ALA A 178 -1.43 -12.58 -6.28
C ALA A 178 -0.49 -11.73 -7.17
N ILE A 179 0.83 -11.95 -7.09
CA ILE A 179 1.83 -11.30 -7.95
C ILE A 179 1.58 -11.66 -9.42
N LYS A 180 1.38 -12.95 -9.71
CA LYS A 180 1.08 -13.43 -11.06
C LYS A 180 -0.21 -12.83 -11.60
N TYR A 181 -1.28 -12.88 -10.82
CA TYR A 181 -2.57 -12.32 -11.20
C TYR A 181 -2.49 -10.82 -11.49
N THR A 182 -1.80 -10.06 -10.63
CA THR A 182 -1.55 -8.62 -10.83
C THR A 182 -0.80 -8.37 -12.14
N THR A 183 0.25 -9.14 -12.39
CA THR A 183 1.09 -9.03 -13.59
C THR A 183 0.32 -9.31 -14.88
N ASP A 184 -0.57 -10.30 -14.86
CA ASP A 184 -1.30 -10.73 -16.05
C ASP A 184 -2.49 -9.80 -16.38
N ASN A 185 -3.06 -9.14 -15.39
CA ASN A 185 -4.31 -8.38 -15.53
C ASN A 185 -4.14 -6.85 -15.49
N LEU A 186 -3.03 -6.33 -14.98
CA LEU A 186 -2.69 -4.90 -15.09
C LEU A 186 -1.83 -4.66 -16.33
N HIS A 187 -2.46 -4.43 -17.48
CA HIS A 187 -1.77 -4.37 -18.78
C HIS A 187 -0.82 -3.17 -18.93
N GLN A 188 -1.02 -2.10 -18.17
CA GLN A 188 -0.15 -0.92 -18.18
C GLN A 188 0.99 -1.01 -17.15
N LEU A 189 1.00 -2.05 -16.30
CA LEU A 189 1.95 -2.16 -15.20
C LEU A 189 3.41 -2.18 -15.68
N LYS A 190 4.21 -1.28 -15.13
CA LYS A 190 5.65 -1.12 -15.40
C LYS A 190 6.53 -1.37 -14.19
N LYS A 191 6.02 -1.19 -12.97
CA LYS A 191 6.85 -1.25 -11.76
C LYS A 191 6.10 -1.73 -10.52
N PHE A 192 6.77 -2.56 -9.73
CA PHE A 192 6.42 -2.87 -8.35
C PHE A 192 7.35 -2.12 -7.39
N PHE A 193 6.77 -1.43 -6.41
CA PHE A 193 7.48 -1.10 -5.17
C PHE A 193 7.19 -2.13 -4.10
N VAL A 194 8.21 -2.86 -3.68
CA VAL A 194 8.06 -3.99 -2.74
C VAL A 194 8.53 -3.60 -1.36
N TYR A 195 7.61 -3.59 -0.39
CA TYR A 195 7.98 -3.48 1.02
C TYR A 195 8.43 -4.85 1.53
N SER A 196 9.70 -4.94 1.86
CA SER A 196 10.33 -6.15 2.39
C SER A 196 11.15 -5.83 3.62
N VAL A 197 11.21 -6.80 4.54
CA VAL A 197 12.08 -6.77 5.72
C VAL A 197 13.26 -7.75 5.60
N CYS A 198 13.44 -8.39 4.44
CA CYS A 198 14.55 -9.29 4.19
C CYS A 198 15.89 -8.53 4.25
N SER A 199 16.93 -9.18 4.78
CA SER A 199 18.28 -8.62 4.86
C SER A 199 19.07 -8.71 3.54
N SER A 200 18.48 -9.28 2.50
CA SER A 200 18.92 -9.26 1.10
C SER A 200 17.70 -9.27 0.19
N ASP A 201 17.85 -8.68 -0.99
CA ASP A 201 16.82 -8.61 -2.01
C ASP A 201 16.76 -9.85 -2.90
N ASP A 202 17.72 -10.79 -2.80
CA ASP A 202 17.74 -12.03 -3.59
C ASP A 202 16.42 -12.82 -3.47
N THR A 203 15.87 -12.90 -2.26
CA THR A 203 14.59 -13.59 -2.01
C THR A 203 13.44 -12.87 -2.72
N ILE A 204 13.47 -11.54 -2.75
CA ILE A 204 12.43 -10.73 -3.40
C ILE A 204 12.56 -10.86 -4.92
N HIS A 205 13.76 -10.76 -5.48
CA HIS A 205 13.97 -10.97 -6.91
C HIS A 205 13.52 -12.36 -7.38
N LYS A 206 13.73 -13.41 -6.58
CA LYS A 206 13.19 -14.75 -6.86
C LYS A 206 11.65 -14.81 -6.82
N LEU A 207 11.02 -14.14 -5.86
CA LEU A 207 9.56 -14.09 -5.77
C LEU A 207 8.93 -13.32 -6.94
N PHE A 208 9.64 -12.32 -7.46
CA PHE A 208 9.19 -11.45 -8.55
C PHE A 208 9.86 -11.77 -9.90
N GLU A 209 10.38 -12.99 -10.06
CA GLU A 209 11.02 -13.42 -11.31
C GLU A 209 10.04 -13.39 -12.49
N TYR A 210 8.80 -13.84 -12.28
CA TYR A 210 7.76 -13.82 -13.32
C TYR A 210 7.44 -12.40 -13.83
N PRO A 211 7.09 -11.41 -12.98
CA PRO A 211 6.94 -10.03 -13.40
C PRO A 211 8.19 -9.47 -14.10
N SER A 212 9.39 -9.76 -13.55
CA SER A 212 10.65 -9.30 -14.13
C SER A 212 10.85 -9.84 -15.56
N SER A 213 10.48 -11.10 -15.80
CA SER A 213 10.51 -11.72 -17.14
C SER A 213 9.55 -11.08 -18.15
N LYS A 214 8.55 -10.32 -17.66
CA LYS A 214 7.61 -9.53 -18.47
C LYS A 214 8.07 -8.07 -18.66
N GLY A 215 9.27 -7.72 -18.19
CA GLY A 215 9.82 -6.37 -18.30
C GLY A 215 9.31 -5.40 -17.22
N ILE A 216 8.71 -5.92 -16.14
CA ILE A 216 8.25 -5.10 -15.01
C ILE A 216 9.41 -4.88 -14.05
N GLU A 217 9.68 -3.62 -13.72
CA GLU A 217 10.75 -3.22 -12.80
C GLU A 217 10.37 -3.56 -11.34
N ILE A 218 11.31 -4.15 -10.59
CA ILE A 218 11.12 -4.49 -9.18
C ILE A 218 12.05 -3.65 -8.32
N VAL A 219 11.48 -2.71 -7.58
CA VAL A 219 12.21 -1.85 -6.66
C VAL A 219 11.91 -2.26 -5.22
N VAL A 220 12.95 -2.44 -4.41
CA VAL A 220 12.83 -2.80 -2.99
C VAL A 220 13.42 -1.70 -2.10
N PRO A 221 12.67 -0.62 -1.82
CA PRO A 221 13.13 0.48 -0.99
C PRO A 221 13.63 0.06 0.40
N SER A 222 14.53 0.85 0.97
CA SER A 222 14.96 0.67 2.36
C SER A 222 13.81 0.96 3.33
N ASN A 223 13.92 0.49 4.57
CA ASN A 223 13.03 0.83 5.68
C ASN A 223 13.69 0.44 7.00
N THR A 224 13.17 0.98 8.12
CA THR A 224 13.69 0.73 9.48
C THR A 224 13.96 -0.76 9.77
N LEU A 225 13.02 -1.64 9.42
CA LEU A 225 13.14 -3.07 9.71
C LEU A 225 14.17 -3.77 8.81
N LYS A 226 14.20 -3.43 7.51
CA LYS A 226 15.19 -3.93 6.55
C LYS A 226 16.60 -3.51 6.98
N GLU A 227 16.81 -2.24 7.30
CA GLU A 227 18.11 -1.70 7.77
C GLU A 227 18.61 -2.43 9.02
N ARG A 228 17.72 -2.61 10.01
CA ARG A 228 18.03 -3.37 11.23
C ARG A 228 18.44 -4.81 10.91
N ASN A 229 17.72 -5.48 10.01
CA ASN A 229 17.99 -6.87 9.66
C ASN A 229 19.28 -7.01 8.82
N VAL A 230 19.59 -6.06 7.95
CA VAL A 230 20.88 -5.98 7.23
C VAL A 230 22.03 -5.80 8.21
N ALA A 231 21.92 -4.85 9.16
CA ALA A 231 22.93 -4.64 10.20
C ALA A 231 23.16 -5.89 11.06
N SER A 232 22.08 -6.56 11.47
CA SER A 232 22.13 -7.80 12.24
C SER A 232 22.82 -8.94 11.48
N ARG A 233 22.59 -9.06 10.17
CA ARG A 233 23.25 -10.07 9.33
C ARG A 233 24.76 -9.78 9.22
N LYS A 234 25.16 -8.54 8.96
CA LYS A 234 26.56 -8.13 8.87
C LYS A 234 27.32 -8.39 10.18
N ALA A 235 26.71 -8.09 11.32
CA ALA A 235 27.30 -8.36 12.63
C ALA A 235 27.54 -9.87 12.88
N ARG A 236 26.64 -10.73 12.43
CA ARG A 236 26.79 -12.20 12.54
C ARG A 236 27.91 -12.74 11.65
N GLN A 237 28.03 -12.25 10.42
CA GLN A 237 29.10 -12.65 9.49
C GLN A 237 30.48 -12.27 10.05
N ASN A 238 30.64 -11.01 10.48
CA ASN A 238 31.89 -10.53 11.07
C ASN A 238 32.28 -11.23 12.40
N GLY A 239 31.32 -11.80 13.11
CA GLY A 239 31.56 -12.59 14.33
C GLY A 239 31.93 -14.06 14.06
N GLN A 240 31.59 -14.59 12.88
CA GLN A 240 31.99 -15.92 12.42
C GLN A 240 33.41 -15.91 11.84
N ASP A 241 33.82 -14.85 11.15
CA ASP A 241 35.17 -14.69 10.59
C ASP A 241 36.26 -14.47 11.66
N LYS A 242 35.88 -14.33 12.94
CA LYS A 242 36.78 -14.15 14.09
C LYS A 242 36.92 -15.40 14.97
N LYS A 243 36.36 -16.54 14.56
CA LYS A 243 36.51 -17.85 15.23
C LYS A 243 37.24 -18.82 14.31
#